data_AF-A0A6L8U1N4-F1
#
_entry.id   AF-A0A6L8U1N4-F1
#
_cell.length_a   1.000
_cell.length_b   1.000
_cell.length_c   1.000
_cell.angle_alpha   90.00
_cell.angle_beta   90.00
_cell.angle_gamma   90.00
#
_symmetry.space_group_name_H-M   'P 1'
#
loop_
_entity.id
_entity.type
_entity.pdbx_description
1 polymer ?
#
loop_
_entity_poly.entity_id
_entity_poly.type
_entity_poly.pdbx_seq_one_letter_code
_entity_poly.pdbx_strand_id
1 'polypeptide(L)'
;MYEFRRGDGKPIKELAMYWLPLIILIPYLYIILRIWKALKGILPFSGNRVPRLFISVIAACRDEEGRLPGLLSDLLAQDYDRDLFEVIIVDDNSTDSTVQVARSFKGLKNIRVLGNRGKGKKQALRTGAEASRGAFLVTADADCRFGRNWLKTIASFVEHENPVMSINPVIIKAGRGFFNSFQELEFLSLQGITAGTAALGNPVMCNGANL
;
A
#
# COMPACT_ATOMS: atom_id res chain seq x y z
N MET A 1 18.67 9.53 -54.31
CA MET A 1 18.46 9.64 -52.85
C MET A 1 19.83 9.40 -52.21
N TYR A 2 20.50 10.44 -51.71
CA TYR A 2 21.89 10.33 -51.22
C TYR A 2 21.91 9.76 -49.79
N GLU A 3 22.51 8.58 -49.61
CA GLU A 3 22.79 8.01 -48.28
C GLU A 3 24.17 8.45 -47.80
N PHE A 4 24.23 9.13 -46.66
CA PHE A 4 25.49 9.46 -46.01
C PHE A 4 26.20 8.17 -45.53
N ARG A 5 27.37 7.90 -46.10
CA ARG A 5 28.23 6.74 -45.79
C ARG A 5 29.48 7.17 -45.04
N ARG A 6 29.99 6.28 -44.18
CA ARG A 6 31.26 6.45 -43.46
C ARG A 6 32.45 6.21 -44.38
N GLY A 7 33.65 6.56 -43.91
CA GLY A 7 34.92 6.32 -44.62
C GLY A 7 35.25 4.85 -44.93
N ASP A 8 34.54 3.90 -44.31
CA ASP A 8 34.61 2.45 -44.57
C ASP A 8 33.48 1.93 -45.48
N GLY A 9 32.67 2.83 -46.06
CA GLY A 9 31.60 2.49 -46.99
C GLY A 9 30.28 2.04 -46.36
N LYS A 10 30.20 1.89 -45.02
CA LYS A 10 28.95 1.52 -44.33
C LYS A 10 27.99 2.70 -44.14
N PRO A 11 26.66 2.49 -44.11
CA PRO A 11 25.69 3.57 -43.91
C PRO A 11 25.87 4.20 -42.51
N ILE A 12 25.92 5.54 -42.41
CA ILE A 12 26.02 6.23 -41.10
C ILE A 12 24.84 5.88 -40.18
N LYS A 13 23.67 5.55 -40.76
CA LYS A 13 22.46 5.12 -40.05
C LYS A 13 22.66 3.87 -39.20
N GLU A 14 23.51 2.92 -39.62
CA GLU A 14 23.70 1.66 -38.91
C GLU A 14 24.33 1.85 -37.53
N LEU A 15 25.28 2.78 -37.38
CA LEU A 15 25.88 3.04 -36.06
C LEU A 15 25.02 3.95 -35.17
N ALA A 16 24.31 4.92 -35.74
CA ALA A 16 23.38 5.76 -34.98
C ALA A 16 22.26 4.93 -34.32
N MET A 17 21.85 3.83 -34.96
CA MET A 17 20.86 2.89 -34.46
C MET A 17 21.27 2.17 -33.17
N TYR A 18 22.57 1.94 -32.93
CA TYR A 18 23.04 1.29 -31.70
C TYR A 18 23.18 2.24 -30.50
N TRP A 19 23.38 3.53 -30.74
CA TRP A 19 23.50 4.53 -29.66
C TRP A 19 22.15 4.91 -29.05
N LEU A 20 21.07 4.87 -29.83
CA LEU A 20 19.72 5.18 -29.37
C LEU A 20 19.26 4.30 -28.20
N PRO A 21 19.38 2.96 -28.25
CA PRO A 21 19.10 2.11 -27.09
C PRO A 21 19.98 2.45 -25.88
N LEU A 22 21.27 2.71 -26.07
CA LEU A 22 22.20 3.00 -24.98
C LEU A 22 21.84 4.30 -24.24
N ILE A 23 21.40 5.33 -24.96
CA ILE A 23 20.96 6.61 -24.40
C ILE A 23 19.75 6.42 -23.46
N ILE A 24 18.90 5.42 -23.70
CA ILE A 24 17.75 5.11 -22.86
C ILE A 24 18.14 4.13 -21.73
N LEU A 25 18.91 3.10 -22.07
CA LEU A 25 19.26 2.01 -21.15
C LEU A 25 20.19 2.46 -20.02
N ILE A 26 21.16 3.34 -20.31
CA ILE A 26 22.13 3.79 -19.29
C ILE A 26 21.44 4.58 -18.17
N PRO A 27 20.64 5.63 -18.43
CA PRO A 27 19.89 6.32 -17.39
C PRO A 27 18.90 5.41 -16.66
N TYR A 28 18.22 4.53 -17.40
CA TYR A 28 17.27 3.57 -16.83
C TYR A 28 17.96 2.62 -15.82
N LEU A 29 19.10 2.03 -16.21
CA LEU A 29 19.88 1.17 -15.33
C LEU A 29 20.41 1.95 -14.11
N TYR A 30 20.89 3.17 -14.32
CA TYR A 30 21.33 4.04 -13.22
C TYR A 30 20.20 4.28 -12.20
N ILE A 31 18.98 4.57 -12.67
CA ILE A 31 17.80 4.75 -11.80
C ILE A 31 17.48 3.46 -11.03
N ILE A 32 17.46 2.31 -11.72
CA ILE A 32 17.21 1.01 -11.05
C ILE A 32 18.27 0.72 -9.98
N LEU A 33 19.56 0.90 -10.29
CA LEU A 33 20.64 0.65 -9.34
C LEU A 33 20.57 1.59 -8.14
N ARG A 34 20.20 2.85 -8.35
CA ARG A 34 19.94 3.83 -7.28
C ARG A 34 18.80 3.39 -6.36
N ILE A 35 17.66 3.01 -6.92
CA ILE A 35 16.49 2.52 -6.17
C ILE A 35 16.85 1.24 -5.41
N TRP A 36 17.54 0.29 -6.05
CA TRP A 36 17.97 -0.96 -5.43
C TRP A 36 18.93 -0.72 -4.25
N LYS A 37 19.90 0.18 -4.41
CA LYS A 37 20.82 0.55 -3.33
C LYS A 37 20.07 1.19 -2.15
N ALA A 38 19.11 2.06 -2.42
CA ALA A 38 18.28 2.69 -1.38
C ALA A 38 17.39 1.66 -0.66
N LEU A 39 16.75 0.76 -1.41
CA LEU A 39 15.95 -0.33 -0.87
C LEU A 39 16.75 -1.22 0.09
N LYS A 40 17.99 -1.57 -0.28
CA LYS A 40 18.91 -2.33 0.60
C LYS A 40 19.29 -1.59 1.88
N GLY A 41 19.17 -0.27 1.90
CA GLY A 41 19.44 0.57 3.07
C GLY A 41 18.28 0.65 4.06
N ILE A 42 17.09 0.14 3.71
CA ILE A 42 15.94 0.14 4.61
C ILE A 42 16.17 -0.90 5.70
N LEU A 43 16.28 -0.44 6.94
CA LEU A 43 16.44 -1.30 8.10
C LEU A 43 15.06 -1.67 8.68
N PRO A 44 14.88 -2.91 9.17
CA PRO A 44 13.69 -3.27 9.92
C PRO A 44 13.53 -2.35 11.14
N PHE A 45 12.35 -1.76 11.28
CA PHE A 45 12.02 -0.98 12.47
C PHE A 45 11.65 -1.90 13.63
N SER A 46 12.21 -1.63 14.82
CA SER A 46 11.85 -2.29 16.07
C SER A 46 11.61 -1.22 17.13
N GLY A 47 10.35 -1.05 17.54
CA GLY A 47 9.97 -0.15 18.62
C GLY A 47 10.12 -0.84 19.98
N ASN A 48 10.88 -0.24 20.89
CA ASN A 48 11.08 -0.76 22.26
C ASN A 48 10.07 -0.23 23.28
N ARG A 49 9.20 0.72 22.89
CA ARG A 49 8.19 1.33 23.77
C ARG A 49 6.80 0.77 23.45
N VAL A 50 5.92 0.79 24.44
CA VAL A 50 4.50 0.52 24.25
C VAL A 50 3.87 1.80 23.71
N PRO A 51 3.42 1.84 22.44
CA PRO A 51 2.87 3.06 21.86
C PRO A 51 1.50 3.42 22.45
N ARG A 52 1.16 4.71 22.42
CA ARG A 52 -0.08 5.30 22.97
C ARG A 52 -0.91 6.10 21.96
N LEU A 53 -0.53 6.10 20.68
CA LEU A 53 -1.19 6.83 19.61
C LEU A 53 -2.62 6.35 19.32
N PHE A 54 -3.62 7.22 19.41
CA PHE A 54 -4.96 6.84 18.98
C PHE A 54 -5.07 6.78 17.44
N ILE A 55 -5.36 5.59 16.89
CA ILE A 55 -5.46 5.33 15.44
C ILE A 55 -6.92 5.15 15.00
N SER A 56 -7.31 5.75 13.87
CA SER A 56 -8.57 5.43 13.20
C SER A 56 -8.30 4.54 11.98
N VAL A 57 -8.72 3.28 12.05
CA VAL A 57 -8.65 2.35 10.92
C VAL A 57 -9.90 2.53 10.06
N ILE A 58 -9.73 2.89 8.79
CA ILE A 58 -10.82 3.11 7.85
C ILE A 58 -10.79 2.00 6.79
N ALA A 59 -11.89 1.25 6.69
CA ALA A 59 -12.05 0.23 5.66
C ALA A 59 -13.25 0.54 4.77
N ALA A 60 -12.99 0.77 3.48
CA ALA A 60 -14.04 0.90 2.48
C ALA A 60 -14.45 -0.50 2.00
N CYS A 61 -15.75 -0.77 1.98
CA CYS A 61 -16.30 -2.08 1.64
C CYS A 61 -17.34 -1.95 0.53
N ARG A 62 -17.38 -2.92 -0.38
CA ARG A 62 -18.44 -3.07 -1.38
C ARG A 62 -18.58 -4.53 -1.77
N ASP A 63 -19.68 -5.16 -1.39
CA ASP A 63 -19.96 -6.57 -1.67
C ASP A 63 -18.87 -7.51 -1.10
N GLU A 64 -18.54 -7.32 0.19
CA GLU A 64 -17.43 -7.97 0.91
C GLU A 64 -17.90 -8.90 2.04
N GLU A 65 -19.15 -9.41 2.00
CA GLU A 65 -19.71 -10.24 3.07
C GLU A 65 -18.84 -11.47 3.40
N GLY A 66 -18.16 -12.02 2.39
CA GLY A 66 -17.28 -13.19 2.54
C GLY A 66 -15.88 -12.90 3.06
N ARG A 67 -15.38 -11.66 2.95
CA ARG A 67 -13.98 -11.31 3.28
C ARG A 67 -13.84 -10.43 4.50
N LEU A 68 -14.80 -9.52 4.71
CA LEU A 68 -14.85 -8.60 5.85
C LEU A 68 -14.69 -9.30 7.22
N PRO A 69 -15.25 -10.50 7.49
CA PRO A 69 -15.02 -11.19 8.76
C PRO A 69 -13.53 -11.47 9.05
N GLY A 70 -12.73 -11.71 8.01
CA GLY A 70 -11.29 -11.93 8.12
C GLY A 70 -10.56 -10.68 8.61
N LEU A 71 -10.85 -9.53 8.00
CA LEU A 71 -10.30 -8.24 8.43
C LEU A 71 -10.69 -7.93 9.88
N LEU A 72 -11.98 -8.04 10.22
CA LEU A 72 -12.48 -7.70 11.55
C LEU A 72 -11.86 -8.62 12.63
N SER A 73 -11.63 -9.89 12.31
CA SER A 73 -10.94 -10.84 13.20
C SER A 73 -9.48 -10.46 13.41
N ASP A 74 -8.77 -10.02 12.37
CA ASP A 74 -7.37 -9.56 12.48
C ASP A 74 -7.26 -8.28 13.32
N LEU A 75 -8.22 -7.36 13.18
CA LEU A 75 -8.30 -6.13 13.98
C LEU A 75 -8.60 -6.44 15.45
N LEU A 76 -9.47 -7.41 15.72
CA LEU A 76 -9.76 -7.86 17.09
C LEU A 76 -8.55 -8.52 17.76
N ALA A 77 -7.69 -9.16 16.96
CA ALA A 77 -6.51 -9.89 17.41
C ALA A 77 -5.23 -9.05 17.51
N GLN A 78 -5.31 -7.73 17.30
CA GLN A 78 -4.16 -6.84 17.42
C GLN A 78 -3.57 -6.85 18.84
N ASP A 79 -2.23 -6.92 18.92
CA ASP A 79 -1.44 -6.65 20.12
C ASP A 79 -1.32 -5.14 20.33
N TYR A 80 -2.47 -4.47 20.42
CA TYR A 80 -2.59 -3.05 20.62
C TYR A 80 -3.79 -2.74 21.52
N ASP A 81 -3.66 -1.74 22.38
CA ASP A 81 -4.72 -1.42 23.34
C ASP A 81 -6.02 -1.06 22.61
N ARG A 82 -7.11 -1.74 22.97
CA ARG A 82 -8.43 -1.56 22.34
C ARG A 82 -9.02 -0.17 22.57
N ASP A 83 -8.48 0.57 23.53
CA ASP A 83 -8.87 1.94 23.81
C ASP A 83 -8.09 2.95 22.97
N LEU A 84 -7.07 2.50 22.25
CA LEU A 84 -6.20 3.32 21.40
C LEU A 84 -6.49 3.18 19.91
N PHE A 85 -7.58 2.52 19.52
CA PHE A 85 -8.02 2.58 18.14
C PHE A 85 -9.53 2.49 17.99
N GLU A 86 -9.98 2.93 16.83
CA GLU A 86 -11.33 2.70 16.33
C GLU A 86 -11.29 2.11 14.93
N VAL A 87 -12.39 1.46 14.55
CA VAL A 87 -12.58 0.85 13.25
C VAL A 87 -13.81 1.48 12.60
N ILE A 88 -13.62 2.05 11.42
CA ILE A 88 -14.66 2.72 10.65
C ILE A 88 -14.84 1.95 9.35
N ILE A 89 -15.89 1.15 9.30
CA ILE A 89 -16.32 0.45 8.10
C ILE A 89 -17.21 1.40 7.30
N VAL A 90 -16.86 1.67 6.04
CA VAL A 90 -17.65 2.53 5.15
C VAL A 90 -18.16 1.70 3.98
N ASP A 91 -19.46 1.51 3.93
CA ASP A 91 -20.15 0.76 2.88
C ASP A 91 -20.39 1.61 1.63
N ASP A 92 -19.88 1.20 0.48
CA ASP A 92 -20.10 1.84 -0.82
C ASP A 92 -21.27 1.23 -1.59
N ASN A 93 -22.45 1.23 -0.95
CA ASN A 93 -23.71 0.75 -1.52
C ASN A 93 -23.68 -0.75 -1.86
N SER A 94 -23.28 -1.59 -0.88
CA SER A 94 -23.31 -3.04 -1.07
C SER A 94 -24.72 -3.55 -1.32
N THR A 95 -24.82 -4.61 -2.10
CA THR A 95 -26.06 -5.32 -2.46
C THR A 95 -26.18 -6.66 -1.73
N ASP A 96 -25.12 -7.09 -1.07
CA ASP A 96 -25.03 -8.30 -0.25
C ASP A 96 -25.20 -8.00 1.26
N SER A 97 -24.81 -8.95 2.12
CA SER A 97 -24.94 -8.83 3.58
C SER A 97 -23.79 -8.07 4.25
N THR A 98 -22.91 -7.37 3.51
CA THR A 98 -21.71 -6.70 4.05
C THR A 98 -22.01 -5.81 5.26
N VAL A 99 -23.03 -4.96 5.17
CA VAL A 99 -23.43 -4.06 6.25
C VAL A 99 -23.91 -4.83 7.48
N GLN A 100 -24.65 -5.93 7.28
CA GLN A 100 -25.11 -6.78 8.37
C GLN A 100 -23.95 -7.49 9.05
N VAL A 101 -22.98 -8.00 8.28
CA VAL A 101 -21.74 -8.61 8.80
C VAL A 101 -20.97 -7.61 9.65
N ALA A 102 -20.78 -6.38 9.15
CA ALA A 102 -20.08 -5.32 9.88
C ALA A 102 -20.76 -4.96 11.21
N ARG A 103 -22.10 -4.79 11.20
CA ARG A 103 -22.88 -4.38 12.39
C ARG A 103 -23.05 -5.50 13.41
N SER A 104 -23.05 -6.76 12.97
CA SER A 104 -23.21 -7.92 13.86
C SER A 104 -21.91 -8.33 14.53
N PHE A 105 -20.75 -7.87 14.05
CA PHE A 105 -19.45 -8.19 14.62
C PHE A 105 -19.33 -7.73 16.08
N LYS A 106 -18.87 -8.63 16.95
CA LYS A 106 -18.72 -8.41 18.39
C LYS A 106 -17.23 -8.41 18.78
N GLY A 107 -16.90 -7.73 19.88
CA GLY A 107 -15.58 -7.78 20.50
C GLY A 107 -14.68 -6.57 20.23
N LEU A 108 -14.88 -5.86 19.11
CA LEU A 108 -14.26 -4.55 18.89
C LEU A 108 -15.01 -3.48 19.69
N LYS A 109 -14.29 -2.76 20.57
CA LYS A 109 -14.89 -1.74 21.45
C LYS A 109 -15.42 -0.54 20.66
N ASN A 110 -14.64 -0.06 19.68
CA ASN A 110 -14.89 1.17 18.95
C ASN A 110 -15.10 0.91 17.45
N ILE A 111 -16.10 0.11 17.09
CA ILE A 111 -16.47 -0.10 15.67
C ILE A 111 -17.66 0.77 15.27
N ARG A 112 -17.56 1.42 14.10
CA ARG A 112 -18.63 2.20 13.48
C ARG A 112 -18.82 1.76 12.04
N VAL A 113 -20.08 1.70 11.60
CA VAL A 113 -20.45 1.37 10.23
C VAL A 113 -21.19 2.56 9.62
N LEU A 114 -20.63 3.13 8.56
CA LEU A 114 -21.13 4.30 7.86
C LEU A 114 -21.53 3.92 6.43
N GLY A 115 -22.52 4.62 5.88
CA GLY A 115 -22.76 4.59 4.43
C GLY A 115 -21.90 5.64 3.73
N ASN A 116 -21.38 5.30 2.55
CA ASN A 116 -20.67 6.25 1.71
C ASN A 116 -21.60 7.39 1.30
N ARG A 117 -21.14 8.64 1.46
CA ARG A 117 -21.89 9.84 1.02
C ARG A 117 -21.85 10.07 -0.49
N GLY A 118 -20.98 9.34 -1.19
CA GLY A 118 -20.80 9.41 -2.64
C GLY A 118 -20.76 8.03 -3.28
N LYS A 119 -19.88 7.87 -4.29
CA LYS A 119 -19.65 6.61 -4.98
C LYS A 119 -18.17 6.31 -5.08
N GLY A 120 -17.82 5.04 -4.91
CA GLY A 120 -16.47 4.51 -5.07
C GLY A 120 -15.60 4.69 -3.83
N LYS A 121 -14.53 3.87 -3.81
CA LYS A 121 -13.57 3.75 -2.70
C LYS A 121 -13.05 5.09 -2.17
N LYS A 122 -12.67 6.03 -3.05
CA LYS A 122 -12.11 7.33 -2.64
C LYS A 122 -13.09 8.15 -1.79
N GLN A 123 -14.37 8.15 -2.15
CA GLN A 123 -15.39 8.87 -1.37
C GLN A 123 -15.75 8.13 -0.09
N ALA A 124 -15.71 6.80 -0.10
CA ALA A 124 -15.86 6.00 1.11
C ALA A 124 -14.74 6.30 2.12
N LEU A 125 -13.47 6.29 1.67
CA LEU A 125 -12.33 6.66 2.51
C LEU A 125 -12.44 8.10 3.04
N ARG A 126 -12.87 9.06 2.20
CA ARG A 126 -13.14 10.44 2.64
C ARG A 126 -14.22 10.50 3.72
N THR A 127 -15.32 9.79 3.54
CA THR A 127 -16.40 9.71 4.53
C THR A 127 -15.90 9.15 5.86
N GLY A 128 -15.04 8.12 5.82
CA GLY A 128 -14.40 7.57 7.01
C GLY A 128 -13.42 8.55 7.68
N ALA A 129 -12.61 9.24 6.88
CA ALA A 129 -11.65 10.23 7.37
C ALA A 129 -12.36 11.40 8.08
N GLU A 130 -13.42 11.94 7.49
CA GLU A 130 -14.24 13.02 8.09
C GLU A 130 -14.92 12.59 9.40
N ALA A 131 -15.18 11.29 9.58
CA ALA A 131 -15.80 10.77 10.78
C ALA A 131 -14.78 10.37 11.86
N SER A 132 -13.49 10.30 11.54
CA SER A 132 -12.42 9.78 12.39
C SER A 132 -12.09 10.68 13.57
N ARG A 133 -11.65 10.06 14.68
CA ARG A 133 -11.24 10.73 15.92
C ARG A 133 -9.73 10.69 16.15
N GLY A 134 -9.04 9.75 15.52
CA GLY A 134 -7.60 9.57 15.66
C GLY A 134 -6.81 10.64 14.95
N ALA A 135 -5.67 10.98 15.54
CA ALA A 135 -4.71 11.89 14.94
C ALA A 135 -3.99 11.24 13.74
N PHE A 136 -3.93 9.92 13.70
CA PHE A 136 -3.37 9.15 12.59
C PHE A 136 -4.44 8.23 12.01
N LEU A 137 -4.64 8.35 10.70
CA LEU A 137 -5.59 7.56 9.93
C LEU A 137 -4.83 6.42 9.27
N VAL A 138 -5.38 5.22 9.32
CA VAL A 138 -4.85 4.07 8.59
C VAL A 138 -5.93 3.55 7.65
N THR A 139 -5.64 3.46 6.37
CA THR A 139 -6.59 2.89 5.40
C THR A 139 -6.31 1.41 5.15
N ALA A 140 -7.38 0.61 5.15
CA ALA A 140 -7.34 -0.82 4.91
C ALA A 140 -8.40 -1.23 3.88
N ASP A 141 -8.12 -2.29 3.12
CA ASP A 141 -9.12 -2.92 2.25
C ASP A 141 -9.83 -4.06 2.99
N ALA A 142 -11.12 -4.26 2.69
CA ALA A 142 -11.96 -5.26 3.32
C ALA A 142 -11.47 -6.71 3.12
N ASP A 143 -10.70 -6.93 2.05
CA ASP A 143 -10.13 -8.22 1.66
C ASP A 143 -8.67 -8.42 2.09
N CYS A 144 -8.08 -7.42 2.75
CA CYS A 144 -6.72 -7.50 3.28
C CYS A 144 -6.67 -8.22 4.62
N ARG A 145 -5.50 -8.81 4.90
CA ARG A 145 -5.21 -9.54 6.14
C ARG A 145 -4.00 -8.92 6.83
N PHE A 146 -4.09 -8.76 8.15
CA PHE A 146 -3.07 -8.06 8.94
C PHE A 146 -2.55 -8.95 10.08
N GLY A 147 -1.24 -8.86 10.32
CA GLY A 147 -0.62 -9.54 11.46
C GLY A 147 -0.98 -8.88 12.79
N ARG A 148 -0.85 -9.60 13.90
CA ARG A 148 -1.20 -9.12 15.26
C ARG A 148 -0.46 -7.85 15.67
N ASN A 149 0.75 -7.62 15.15
CA ASN A 149 1.58 -6.47 15.53
C ASN A 149 1.39 -5.27 14.60
N TRP A 150 0.42 -5.29 13.67
CA TRP A 150 0.30 -4.29 12.62
C TRP A 150 0.08 -2.87 13.17
N LEU A 151 -0.96 -2.67 14.00
CA LEU A 151 -1.23 -1.36 14.61
C LEU A 151 -0.11 -0.94 15.57
N LYS A 152 0.42 -1.86 16.38
CA LYS A 152 1.54 -1.59 17.28
C LYS A 152 2.80 -1.14 16.54
N THR A 153 3.08 -1.73 15.38
CA THR A 153 4.23 -1.35 14.54
C THR A 153 4.03 0.05 13.97
N ILE A 154 2.86 0.33 13.40
CA ILE A 154 2.53 1.66 12.87
C ILE A 154 2.61 2.71 13.97
N ALA A 155 1.94 2.48 15.10
CA ALA A 155 1.91 3.41 16.22
C ALA A 155 3.32 3.69 16.77
N SER A 156 4.13 2.64 16.95
CA SER A 156 5.52 2.79 17.42
C SER A 156 6.38 3.58 16.43
N PHE A 157 6.21 3.34 15.13
CA PHE A 157 6.94 4.06 14.09
C PHE A 157 6.52 5.52 14.03
N VAL A 158 5.22 5.80 14.07
CA VAL A 158 4.68 7.17 14.03
C VAL A 158 5.13 7.99 15.23
N GLU A 159 5.10 7.41 16.44
CA GLU A 159 5.60 8.12 17.63
C GLU A 159 7.11 8.36 17.62
N HIS A 160 7.88 7.49 16.97
CA HIS A 160 9.34 7.59 16.90
C HIS A 160 9.79 8.60 15.83
N GLU A 161 9.25 8.49 14.61
CA GLU A 161 9.68 9.27 13.45
C GLU A 161 8.83 10.54 13.23
N ASN A 162 7.65 10.63 13.84
CA ASN A 162 6.67 11.70 13.64
C ASN A 162 6.38 12.02 12.15
N PRO A 163 6.07 11.01 11.31
CA PRO A 163 5.82 11.22 9.89
C PRO A 163 4.46 11.85 9.66
N VAL A 164 4.34 12.64 8.58
CA VAL A 164 3.03 13.13 8.09
C VAL A 164 2.25 12.01 7.37
N MET A 165 2.95 11.02 6.81
CA MET A 165 2.38 9.91 6.05
C MET A 165 3.29 8.69 6.18
N SER A 166 2.71 7.51 6.41
CA SER A 166 3.43 6.24 6.37
C SER A 166 3.06 5.49 5.10
N ILE A 167 4.02 4.90 4.39
CA ILE A 167 3.75 4.04 3.23
C ILE A 167 4.11 2.62 3.64
N ASN A 168 3.10 1.79 3.87
CA ASN A 168 3.30 0.44 4.39
C ASN A 168 3.17 -0.59 3.26
N PRO A 169 3.95 -1.68 3.30
CA PRO A 169 3.95 -2.67 2.24
C PRO A 169 2.62 -3.42 2.17
N VAL A 170 2.24 -3.78 0.95
CA VAL A 170 1.14 -4.72 0.66
C VAL A 170 1.74 -5.91 -0.07
N ILE A 171 1.25 -7.11 0.22
CA ILE A 171 1.71 -8.34 -0.43
C ILE A 171 0.50 -9.04 -1.01
N ILE A 172 0.54 -9.34 -2.30
CA ILE A 172 -0.40 -10.24 -2.95
C ILE A 172 0.11 -11.66 -2.72
N LYS A 173 -0.78 -12.54 -2.26
CA LYS A 173 -0.58 -13.98 -2.24
C LYS A 173 -1.46 -14.61 -3.31
N ALA A 174 -0.97 -14.59 -4.54
CA ALA A 174 -1.64 -15.26 -5.63
C ALA A 174 -1.41 -16.77 -5.47
N GLY A 175 -2.40 -17.60 -5.79
CA GLY A 175 -2.33 -19.04 -5.56
C GLY A 175 -1.20 -19.74 -6.35
N ARG A 176 -1.31 -21.07 -6.50
CA ARG A 176 -0.33 -21.80 -7.33
C ARG A 176 -0.50 -21.48 -8.82
N GLY A 177 0.59 -21.55 -9.58
CA GLY A 177 0.60 -21.45 -11.04
C GLY A 177 1.40 -20.28 -11.58
N PHE A 178 1.81 -20.37 -12.84
CA PHE A 178 2.71 -19.41 -13.48
C PHE A 178 2.18 -17.97 -13.44
N PHE A 179 0.93 -17.74 -13.84
CA PHE A 179 0.33 -16.40 -13.88
C PHE A 179 0.23 -15.77 -12.49
N ASN A 180 -0.07 -16.58 -11.48
CA ASN A 180 -0.13 -16.13 -10.09
C ASN A 180 1.25 -15.70 -9.59
N SER A 181 2.28 -16.54 -9.78
CA SER A 181 3.65 -16.18 -9.40
C SER A 181 4.19 -14.97 -10.18
N PHE A 182 3.80 -14.83 -11.46
CA PHE A 182 4.14 -13.64 -12.25
C PHE A 182 3.49 -12.37 -11.70
N GLN A 183 2.20 -12.43 -11.34
CA GLN A 183 1.49 -11.31 -10.70
C GLN A 183 2.12 -10.93 -9.35
N GLU A 184 2.51 -11.91 -8.54
CA GLU A 184 3.23 -11.64 -7.28
C GLU A 184 4.56 -10.95 -7.52
N LEU A 185 5.34 -11.41 -8.50
CA LEU A 185 6.64 -10.83 -8.83
C LEU A 185 6.49 -9.38 -9.34
N GLU A 186 5.54 -9.14 -10.24
CA GLU A 186 5.24 -7.82 -10.77
C GLU A 186 4.82 -6.87 -9.64
N PHE A 187 3.91 -7.30 -8.77
CA PHE A 187 3.48 -6.49 -7.63
C PHE A 187 4.62 -6.24 -6.64
N LEU A 188 5.45 -7.25 -6.37
CA LEU A 188 6.63 -7.10 -5.51
C LEU A 188 7.64 -6.09 -6.09
N SER A 189 7.79 -6.06 -7.42
CA SER A 189 8.65 -5.06 -8.08
C SER A 189 8.13 -3.64 -7.85
N LEU A 190 6.81 -3.42 -7.91
CA LEU A 190 6.17 -2.14 -7.59
C LEU A 190 6.37 -1.75 -6.12
N GLN A 191 6.26 -2.71 -5.19
CA GLN A 191 6.55 -2.46 -3.77
C GLN A 191 8.03 -2.07 -3.57
N GLY A 192 8.96 -2.72 -4.27
CA GLY A 192 10.39 -2.41 -4.21
C GLY A 192 10.70 -1.00 -4.73
N ILE A 193 10.08 -0.60 -5.84
CA ILE A 193 10.19 0.77 -6.37
C ILE A 193 9.59 1.79 -5.39
N THR A 194 8.41 1.49 -4.83
CA THR A 194 7.75 2.34 -3.83
C THR A 194 8.67 2.62 -2.65
N ALA A 195 9.19 1.56 -2.03
CA ALA A 195 10.05 1.66 -0.85
C ALA A 195 11.39 2.35 -1.19
N GLY A 196 12.05 1.95 -2.28
CA GLY A 196 13.33 2.52 -2.67
C GLY A 196 13.26 4.00 -3.05
N THR A 197 12.18 4.43 -3.70
CA THR A 197 11.98 5.86 -4.04
C THR A 197 11.59 6.69 -2.82
N ALA A 198 10.78 6.16 -1.90
CA ALA A 198 10.51 6.78 -0.61
C ALA A 198 11.79 6.95 0.22
N ALA A 199 12.66 5.93 0.28
CA ALA A 199 13.96 5.99 0.96
C ALA A 199 14.93 7.02 0.34
N LEU A 200 14.76 7.35 -0.94
CA LEU A 200 15.50 8.42 -1.62
C LEU A 200 14.92 9.82 -1.38
N GLY A 201 13.81 9.95 -0.61
CA GLY A 201 13.12 11.20 -0.36
C GLY A 201 12.23 11.68 -1.52
N ASN A 202 11.93 10.81 -2.49
CA ASN A 202 11.06 11.11 -3.63
C ASN A 202 9.99 10.01 -3.81
N PRO A 203 9.03 9.88 -2.89
CA PRO A 203 8.00 8.86 -2.99
C PRO A 203 7.12 9.09 -4.22
N VAL A 204 7.07 8.10 -5.13
CA VAL A 204 6.33 8.23 -6.40
C VAL A 204 4.96 7.55 -6.40
N MET A 205 4.72 6.63 -5.46
CA MET A 205 3.48 5.86 -5.37
C MET A 205 3.26 5.36 -3.93
N CYS A 206 2.03 4.91 -3.64
CA CYS A 206 1.66 4.23 -2.40
C CYS A 206 0.46 3.31 -2.68
N ASN A 207 0.11 2.47 -1.71
CA ASN A 207 -1.08 1.62 -1.79
C ASN A 207 -2.06 2.00 -0.69
N GLY A 208 -3.29 2.38 -1.06
CA GLY A 208 -4.35 2.74 -0.12
C GLY A 208 -4.91 1.56 0.70
N ALA A 209 -4.48 0.32 0.45
CA ALA A 209 -4.83 -0.83 1.28
C ALA A 209 -4.02 -0.91 2.58
N ASN A 210 -2.96 -0.10 2.73
CA ASN A 210 -2.13 -0.03 3.94
C ASN A 210 -1.35 1.30 3.97
N LEU A 211 -2.08 2.41 4.19
CA LEU A 211 -1.53 3.76 4.20
C LEU A 211 -1.77 4.42 5.56
#